data_AF-E9UP89-F1
#
_entry.id   AF-E9UP89-F1
#
_cell.length_a   1.000
_cell.length_b   1.000
_cell.length_c   1.000
_cell.angle_alpha   90.00
_cell.angle_beta   90.00
_cell.angle_gamma   90.00
#
_symmetry.space_group_name_H-M   'P 1'
#
loop_
_entity.id
_entity.type
_entity.pdbx_description
1 polymer ?
#
loop_
_entity_poly.entity_id
_entity_poly.type
_entity_poly.pdbx_seq_one_letter_code
_entity_poly.pdbx_strand_id
1 'polypeptide(L)'
;MTTHDRPSRAELHDRPGLLRGTSWELFEDPWRGTPSFADEQAVVAAAGLVQLGEAFGLDYPVNAFMPGMSQARKPAEHVIYANHPAHRDDHLDSYYLQSSSQIDGLRHRRADDAGFYAGTPDELIIPGTEEIGIQVWADRPIVSRGILVDIAGLLARRDESLDHEAGEPIPYEYIDHALTAQAIELRAGDVVMLHTGWCEWFLGLTAEQKLAQQALRRATGIAQSEEVLDWAWDTGLALLAADTFAVECLPPVSDSPFLRSAPNDRGMMHQEFLAKLGMPLGELWRLGPLARRMDELQRWDCFVTVKPLNVTGATGSPANAIAIL
;
A
#
# COMPACT_ATOMS: atom_id res chain seq x y z
N MET A 1 -20.41 8.80 -3.03
CA MET A 1 -20.06 10.23 -2.91
C MET A 1 -19.13 10.57 -4.05
N THR A 2 -19.49 11.51 -4.93
CA THR A 2 -18.58 12.00 -5.98
C THR A 2 -17.49 12.87 -5.38
N THR A 3 -16.36 13.01 -6.07
CA THR A 3 -15.15 13.70 -5.60
C THR A 3 -15.35 15.14 -5.13
N HIS A 4 -16.38 15.81 -5.63
CA HIS A 4 -16.67 17.22 -5.38
C HIS A 4 -17.48 17.48 -4.10
N ASP A 5 -18.01 16.43 -3.44
CA ASP A 5 -18.88 16.57 -2.24
C ASP A 5 -18.17 16.18 -0.93
N ARG A 6 -16.86 15.88 -0.98
CA ARG A 6 -16.12 15.44 0.20
C ARG A 6 -15.27 16.58 0.78
N PRO A 7 -15.15 16.66 2.13
CA PRO A 7 -14.25 17.61 2.76
C PRO A 7 -12.79 17.33 2.35
N SER A 8 -12.05 18.40 2.13
CA SER A 8 -10.58 18.39 2.08
C SER A 8 -9.99 17.86 3.39
N ARG A 9 -8.72 17.46 3.38
CA ARG A 9 -8.05 16.98 4.60
C ARG A 9 -7.98 18.07 5.66
N ALA A 10 -7.75 19.32 5.25
CA ALA A 10 -7.82 20.48 6.14
C ALA A 10 -9.19 20.57 6.85
N GLU A 11 -10.29 20.42 6.12
CA GLU A 11 -11.63 20.43 6.70
C GLU A 11 -11.90 19.21 7.60
N LEU A 12 -11.23 18.08 7.40
CA LEU A 12 -11.31 16.95 8.34
C LEU A 12 -10.79 17.34 9.73
N HIS A 13 -9.73 18.13 9.83
CA HIS A 13 -9.16 18.56 11.12
C HIS A 13 -10.11 19.46 11.93
N ASP A 14 -11.07 20.11 11.27
CA ASP A 14 -12.08 20.96 11.90
C ASP A 14 -13.32 20.19 12.36
N ARG A 15 -13.42 18.89 12.06
CA ARG A 15 -14.53 18.03 12.51
C ARG A 15 -14.58 17.90 14.04
N PRO A 16 -15.78 17.78 14.63
CA PRO A 16 -15.96 17.80 16.08
C PRO A 16 -15.59 16.47 16.76
N GLY A 17 -15.12 16.56 18.01
CA GLY A 17 -14.95 15.40 18.88
C GLY A 17 -14.03 14.33 18.31
N LEU A 18 -14.48 13.08 18.34
CA LEU A 18 -13.73 11.92 17.84
C LEU A 18 -13.63 11.85 16.31
N LEU A 19 -14.37 12.69 15.59
CA LEU A 19 -14.30 12.77 14.12
C LEU A 19 -13.16 13.69 13.63
N ARG A 20 -12.49 14.39 14.54
CA ARG A 20 -11.38 15.30 14.22
C ARG A 20 -10.28 14.56 13.45
N GLY A 21 -9.97 15.05 12.26
CA GLY A 21 -8.92 14.52 11.39
C GLY A 21 -9.25 13.15 10.79
N THR A 22 -10.49 12.65 10.93
CA THR A 22 -10.88 11.34 10.41
C THR A 22 -11.86 11.47 9.25
N SER A 23 -11.87 10.47 8.38
CA SER A 23 -12.84 10.32 7.29
C SER A 23 -14.11 9.55 7.73
N TRP A 24 -14.24 9.26 9.02
CA TRP A 24 -15.31 8.40 9.53
C TRP A 24 -16.68 9.01 9.22
N GLU A 25 -17.68 8.17 8.98
CA GLU A 25 -19.06 8.59 8.61
C GLU A 25 -19.19 9.30 7.24
N LEU A 26 -18.13 9.37 6.42
CA LEU A 26 -18.20 9.98 5.07
C LEU A 26 -18.56 8.97 3.96
N PHE A 27 -18.41 7.67 4.21
CA PHE A 27 -18.66 6.62 3.23
C PHE A 27 -19.97 5.90 3.53
N GLU A 28 -20.70 5.53 2.46
CA GLU A 28 -21.96 4.77 2.56
C GLU A 28 -21.73 3.40 3.20
N ASP A 29 -20.67 2.70 2.78
CA ASP A 29 -20.15 1.53 3.47
C ASP A 29 -19.09 2.00 4.48
N PRO A 30 -19.38 1.95 5.79
CA PRO A 30 -18.50 2.48 6.82
C PRO A 30 -17.24 1.64 7.01
N TRP A 31 -17.12 0.46 6.40
CA TRP A 31 -15.96 -0.42 6.54
C TRP A 31 -15.07 -0.45 5.31
N ARG A 32 -15.51 0.16 4.20
CA ARG A 32 -14.77 0.10 2.96
C ARG A 32 -13.62 1.10 2.88
N GLY A 33 -13.80 2.31 3.40
CA GLY A 33 -12.80 3.38 3.32
C GLY A 33 -12.63 3.96 1.91
N THR A 34 -11.44 4.47 1.61
CA THR A 34 -11.12 5.13 0.33
C THR A 34 -11.25 4.24 -0.92
N PRO A 35 -11.20 2.89 -0.86
CA PRO A 35 -11.63 2.01 -1.96
C PRO A 35 -13.07 2.24 -2.44
N SER A 36 -13.86 3.04 -1.73
CA SER A 36 -15.16 3.54 -2.20
C SER A 36 -15.05 4.54 -3.35
N PHE A 37 -13.90 5.20 -3.53
CA PHE A 37 -13.65 6.11 -4.66
C PHE A 37 -13.45 5.37 -5.99
N ALA A 38 -13.02 4.11 -5.95
CA ALA A 38 -13.00 3.21 -7.10
C ALA A 38 -14.42 2.67 -7.37
N ASP A 39 -15.28 3.54 -7.90
CA ASP A 39 -16.68 3.23 -8.19
C ASP A 39 -16.88 2.56 -9.57
N GLU A 40 -18.13 2.27 -9.91
CA GLU A 40 -18.47 1.61 -11.17
C GLU A 40 -18.05 2.43 -12.41
N GLN A 41 -18.06 3.76 -12.33
CA GLN A 41 -17.62 4.62 -13.43
C GLN A 41 -16.09 4.54 -13.59
N ALA A 42 -15.35 4.55 -12.49
CA ALA A 42 -13.91 4.33 -12.50
C ALA A 42 -13.54 2.97 -13.10
N VAL A 43 -14.30 1.91 -12.78
CA VAL A 43 -14.10 0.56 -13.37
C VAL A 43 -14.30 0.58 -14.88
N VAL A 44 -15.40 1.16 -15.37
CA VAL A 44 -15.68 1.24 -16.81
C VAL A 44 -14.63 2.05 -17.54
N ALA A 45 -14.21 3.20 -16.97
CA ALA A 45 -13.16 4.04 -17.55
C ALA A 45 -11.82 3.28 -17.62
N ALA A 46 -11.45 2.58 -16.55
CA ALA A 46 -10.23 1.79 -16.48
C ALA A 46 -10.24 0.61 -17.46
N ALA A 47 -11.39 -0.03 -17.68
CA ALA A 47 -11.51 -1.13 -18.65
C ALA A 47 -11.13 -0.67 -20.08
N GLY A 48 -11.39 0.60 -20.41
CA GLY A 48 -10.96 1.22 -21.66
C GLY A 48 -9.44 1.37 -21.82
N LEU A 49 -8.65 1.21 -20.75
CA LEU A 49 -7.19 1.30 -20.80
C LEU A 49 -6.52 0.02 -21.32
N VAL A 50 -7.23 -1.12 -21.28
CA VAL A 50 -6.72 -2.41 -21.77
C VAL A 50 -6.67 -2.39 -23.29
N GLN A 51 -5.49 -2.08 -23.82
CA GLN A 51 -5.26 -1.95 -25.26
C GLN A 51 -4.27 -3.00 -25.78
N LEU A 52 -3.34 -3.46 -24.94
CA LEU A 52 -2.32 -4.45 -25.29
C LEU A 52 -2.69 -5.86 -24.84
N GLY A 53 -3.45 -5.99 -23.75
CA GLY A 53 -3.76 -7.27 -23.12
C GLY A 53 -2.58 -7.88 -22.35
N GLU A 54 -1.54 -7.08 -22.09
CA GLU A 54 -0.36 -7.51 -21.33
C GLU A 54 -0.68 -7.45 -19.83
N ALA A 55 -0.71 -8.61 -19.17
CA ALA A 55 -1.00 -8.71 -17.74
C ALA A 55 0.27 -8.90 -16.90
N PHE A 56 0.36 -8.14 -15.81
CA PHE A 56 1.47 -8.14 -14.86
C PHE A 56 0.96 -8.49 -13.46
N GLY A 57 1.42 -9.62 -12.92
CA GLY A 57 1.28 -9.91 -11.49
C GLY A 57 2.19 -8.99 -10.68
N LEU A 58 1.61 -8.31 -9.70
CA LEU A 58 2.29 -7.29 -8.88
C LEU A 58 2.72 -7.84 -7.52
N ASP A 59 2.70 -9.16 -7.35
CA ASP A 59 3.20 -9.86 -6.17
C ASP A 59 4.54 -10.58 -6.42
N TYR A 60 5.36 -10.63 -5.38
CA TYR A 60 6.51 -11.51 -5.27
C TYR A 60 6.11 -12.84 -4.59
N PRO A 61 6.88 -13.92 -4.79
CA PRO A 61 6.71 -15.16 -4.03
C PRO A 61 6.58 -14.92 -2.52
N VAL A 62 5.80 -15.74 -1.83
CA VAL A 62 5.44 -15.56 -0.40
C VAL A 62 6.65 -15.47 0.56
N ASN A 63 7.80 -15.99 0.15
CA ASN A 63 9.06 -15.98 0.90
C ASN A 63 10.17 -15.13 0.26
N ALA A 64 9.87 -14.34 -0.79
CA ALA A 64 10.89 -13.63 -1.57
C ALA A 64 11.81 -12.73 -0.72
N PHE A 65 11.24 -12.12 0.32
CA PHE A 65 11.95 -11.20 1.19
C PHE A 65 12.69 -11.88 2.34
N MET A 66 12.65 -13.20 2.50
CA MET A 66 13.28 -13.86 3.66
C MET A 66 14.81 -14.02 3.48
N PRO A 67 15.65 -13.72 4.49
CA PRO A 67 15.33 -13.01 5.75
C PRO A 67 14.87 -11.57 5.49
N GLY A 68 13.70 -11.19 6.04
CA GLY A 68 13.06 -9.89 5.76
C GLY A 68 13.32 -8.82 6.79
N MET A 69 12.80 -7.61 6.59
CA MET A 69 12.98 -6.48 7.51
C MET A 69 12.26 -6.66 8.87
N SER A 70 11.25 -7.52 8.95
CA SER A 70 10.61 -7.86 10.24
C SER A 70 11.35 -9.01 10.93
N GLN A 71 11.79 -8.79 12.17
CA GLN A 71 12.42 -9.82 13.00
C GLN A 71 11.42 -10.87 13.52
N ALA A 72 10.14 -10.48 13.62
CA ALA A 72 9.08 -11.31 14.17
C ALA A 72 8.52 -12.30 13.14
N ARG A 73 8.39 -11.89 11.88
CA ARG A 73 7.81 -12.71 10.81
C ARG A 73 8.82 -13.78 10.37
N LYS A 74 8.38 -15.03 10.28
CA LYS A 74 9.20 -16.19 9.85
C LYS A 74 8.80 -16.62 8.43
N PRO A 75 9.71 -17.27 7.67
CA PRO A 75 9.36 -17.81 6.36
C PRO A 75 8.20 -18.81 6.49
N ALA A 76 7.27 -18.77 5.54
CA ALA A 76 6.25 -19.80 5.40
C ALA A 76 6.87 -21.11 4.91
N GLU A 77 6.36 -22.24 5.38
CA GLU A 77 6.76 -23.56 4.89
C GLU A 77 5.74 -24.06 3.86
N HIS A 78 6.21 -24.40 2.66
CA HIS A 78 5.38 -24.99 1.61
C HIS A 78 5.50 -26.51 1.66
N VAL A 79 4.39 -27.18 1.96
CA VAL A 79 4.33 -28.63 2.10
C VAL A 79 3.44 -29.19 0.99
N ILE A 80 4.02 -30.00 0.09
CA ILE A 80 3.26 -30.77 -0.90
C ILE A 80 3.18 -32.22 -0.42
N TYR A 81 1.97 -32.77 -0.36
CA TYR A 81 1.73 -34.15 0.08
C TYR A 81 0.89 -34.95 -0.92
N ALA A 82 0.82 -36.26 -0.71
CA ALA A 82 0.12 -37.19 -1.59
C ALA A 82 -0.54 -38.33 -0.81
N ASN A 83 -1.83 -38.59 -1.05
CA ASN A 83 -2.53 -39.75 -0.50
C ASN A 83 -2.34 -41.02 -1.36
N HIS A 84 -1.93 -40.86 -2.62
CA HIS A 84 -1.57 -41.93 -3.57
C HIS A 84 -0.74 -41.37 -4.75
N PRO A 85 -0.13 -42.21 -5.62
CA PRO A 85 0.80 -41.73 -6.66
C PRO A 85 0.24 -40.65 -7.61
N ALA A 86 -1.05 -40.70 -7.94
CA ALA A 86 -1.74 -39.74 -8.82
C ALA A 86 -2.39 -38.52 -8.12
N HIS A 87 -2.10 -38.26 -6.83
CA HIS A 87 -2.66 -37.14 -6.07
C HIS A 87 -1.56 -36.21 -5.61
N ARG A 88 -1.76 -34.90 -5.74
CA ARG A 88 -0.96 -33.87 -5.08
C ARG A 88 -1.90 -32.84 -4.50
N ASP A 89 -1.59 -32.41 -3.29
CA ASP A 89 -2.26 -31.31 -2.59
C ASP A 89 -1.19 -30.62 -1.71
N ASP A 90 -1.44 -29.38 -1.28
CA ASP A 90 -0.46 -28.60 -0.54
C ASP A 90 -1.06 -27.64 0.49
N HIS A 91 -0.20 -27.16 1.38
CA HIS A 91 -0.55 -26.11 2.33
C HIS A 91 0.67 -25.23 2.66
N LEU A 92 0.40 -24.04 3.20
CA LEU A 92 1.39 -23.11 3.73
C LEU A 92 1.29 -23.05 5.25
N ASP A 93 2.34 -23.45 5.95
CA ASP A 93 2.44 -23.34 7.40
C ASP A 93 3.10 -22.03 7.83
N SER A 94 2.61 -21.43 8.91
CA SER A 94 3.12 -20.17 9.50
C SER A 94 3.19 -18.99 8.52
N TYR A 95 2.22 -18.90 7.60
CA TYR A 95 2.17 -17.79 6.66
C TYR A 95 1.67 -16.49 7.30
N TYR A 96 2.55 -15.51 7.44
CA TYR A 96 2.19 -14.15 7.85
C TYR A 96 1.67 -13.39 6.64
N LEU A 97 0.44 -12.84 6.71
CA LEU A 97 -0.19 -12.10 5.60
C LEU A 97 0.58 -10.83 5.21
N GLN A 98 1.54 -10.41 6.04
CA GLN A 98 2.44 -9.28 5.84
C GLN A 98 3.90 -9.69 5.56
N SER A 99 4.16 -10.91 5.06
CA SER A 99 5.54 -11.40 4.85
C SER A 99 6.16 -11.02 3.51
N SER A 100 5.36 -10.64 2.51
CA SER A 100 5.77 -10.34 1.14
C SER A 100 4.86 -9.24 0.56
N SER A 101 4.69 -9.17 -0.76
CA SER A 101 3.74 -8.26 -1.40
C SER A 101 2.36 -8.37 -0.76
N GLN A 102 1.90 -7.28 -0.17
CA GLN A 102 0.75 -7.29 0.73
C GLN A 102 -0.11 -6.04 0.55
N ILE A 103 -1.27 -6.08 1.19
CA ILE A 103 -2.11 -4.95 1.49
C ILE A 103 -2.42 -4.96 2.97
N ASP A 104 -2.18 -3.82 3.60
CA ASP A 104 -2.59 -3.58 4.96
C ASP A 104 -4.04 -3.11 4.99
N GLY A 105 -4.83 -3.84 5.77
CA GLY A 105 -6.24 -3.56 6.02
C GLY A 105 -6.45 -2.60 7.17
N LEU A 106 -7.68 -2.16 7.35
CA LEU A 106 -8.02 -1.12 8.32
C LEU A 106 -7.90 -1.59 9.80
N ARG A 107 -7.77 -2.90 10.02
CA ARG A 107 -7.41 -3.49 11.33
C ARG A 107 -5.91 -3.53 11.60
N HIS A 108 -5.05 -3.23 10.62
CA HIS A 108 -3.60 -3.40 10.75
C HIS A 108 -2.98 -2.46 11.78
N ARG A 109 -3.44 -1.19 11.78
CA ARG A 109 -2.99 -0.16 12.70
C ARG A 109 -4.16 0.73 13.12
N ARG A 110 -4.31 0.89 14.44
CA ARG A 110 -5.16 1.94 15.04
C ARG A 110 -4.37 3.24 15.16
N ALA A 111 -5.09 4.35 15.25
CA ALA A 111 -4.52 5.59 15.71
C ALA A 111 -4.42 5.63 17.25
N ASP A 112 -3.30 6.15 17.74
CA ASP A 112 -3.05 6.33 19.17
C ASP A 112 -4.09 7.28 19.81
N ASP A 113 -4.51 8.31 19.08
CA ASP A 113 -5.45 9.35 19.54
C ASP A 113 -6.93 9.07 19.23
N ALA A 114 -7.24 8.30 18.18
CA ALA A 114 -8.62 8.07 17.73
C ALA A 114 -9.12 6.62 17.89
N GLY A 115 -8.26 5.61 17.79
CA GLY A 115 -8.68 4.19 17.74
C GLY A 115 -8.66 3.59 16.34
N PHE A 116 -9.36 2.47 16.14
CA PHE A 116 -9.47 1.83 14.82
C PHE A 116 -10.45 2.57 13.92
N TYR A 117 -10.35 2.30 12.61
CA TYR A 117 -11.20 2.91 11.60
C TYR A 117 -12.70 2.81 11.94
N ALA A 118 -13.45 3.86 11.59
CA ALA A 118 -14.87 4.02 11.88
C ALA A 118 -15.24 3.93 13.37
N GLY A 119 -14.28 4.17 14.29
CA GLY A 119 -14.51 4.07 15.73
C GLY A 119 -14.71 2.63 16.20
N THR A 120 -14.21 1.64 15.44
CA THR A 120 -14.36 0.22 15.78
C THR A 120 -13.71 -0.08 17.13
N PRO A 121 -14.42 -0.70 18.09
CA PRO A 121 -13.86 -1.06 19.38
C PRO A 121 -12.74 -2.10 19.28
N ASP A 122 -11.71 -1.97 20.11
CA ASP A 122 -10.56 -2.89 20.15
C ASP A 122 -10.98 -4.34 20.42
N GLU A 123 -12.01 -4.58 21.22
CA GLU A 123 -12.52 -5.92 21.52
C GLU A 123 -13.09 -6.65 20.28
N LEU A 124 -13.40 -5.91 19.21
CA LEU A 124 -13.83 -6.47 17.93
C LEU A 124 -12.65 -6.75 16.99
N ILE A 125 -11.41 -6.42 17.35
CA ILE A 125 -10.22 -6.70 16.54
C ILE A 125 -9.59 -8.01 16.99
N ILE A 126 -10.32 -9.10 16.80
CA ILE A 126 -9.92 -10.47 17.17
C ILE A 126 -10.28 -11.45 16.03
N PRO A 127 -9.69 -12.67 16.01
CA PRO A 127 -10.04 -13.67 15.01
C PRO A 127 -11.54 -14.02 15.02
N GLY A 128 -12.16 -14.05 13.83
CA GLY A 128 -13.56 -14.47 13.64
C GLY A 128 -14.61 -13.35 13.67
N THR A 129 -14.24 -12.12 13.96
CA THR A 129 -15.11 -10.93 13.82
C THR A 129 -14.95 -10.31 12.44
N GLU A 130 -15.89 -9.48 11.99
CA GLU A 130 -15.95 -9.02 10.59
C GLU A 130 -15.60 -7.54 10.40
N GLU A 131 -15.89 -6.69 11.38
CA GLU A 131 -15.80 -5.23 11.33
C GLU A 131 -14.49 -4.76 10.69
N ILE A 132 -14.54 -3.94 9.64
CA ILE A 132 -13.36 -3.37 8.95
C ILE A 132 -12.30 -4.39 8.47
N GLY A 133 -12.65 -5.68 8.39
CA GLY A 133 -11.77 -6.76 7.95
C GLY A 133 -11.58 -6.79 6.44
N ILE A 134 -10.50 -7.45 5.99
CA ILE A 134 -10.10 -7.47 4.57
C ILE A 134 -11.18 -8.05 3.63
N GLN A 135 -12.09 -8.88 4.14
CA GLN A 135 -13.15 -9.50 3.35
C GLN A 135 -14.09 -8.47 2.69
N VAL A 136 -14.22 -7.26 3.26
CA VAL A 136 -14.95 -6.15 2.63
C VAL A 136 -14.41 -5.84 1.23
N TRP A 137 -13.10 -5.96 1.04
CA TRP A 137 -12.43 -5.79 -0.25
C TRP A 137 -12.30 -7.10 -1.04
N ALA A 138 -12.51 -8.26 -0.43
CA ALA A 138 -12.57 -9.53 -1.15
C ALA A 138 -13.93 -9.71 -1.85
N ASP A 139 -15.02 -9.35 -1.17
CA ASP A 139 -16.40 -9.43 -1.68
C ASP A 139 -16.66 -8.35 -2.73
N ARG A 140 -16.11 -7.14 -2.51
CA ARG A 140 -16.10 -6.05 -3.49
C ARG A 140 -14.64 -5.64 -3.77
N PRO A 141 -13.97 -6.30 -4.75
CA PRO A 141 -12.59 -6.01 -5.13
C PRO A 141 -12.34 -4.54 -5.44
N ILE A 142 -11.09 -4.11 -5.29
CA ILE A 142 -10.67 -2.78 -5.72
C ILE A 142 -10.27 -2.92 -7.19
N VAL A 143 -11.08 -2.34 -8.07
CA VAL A 143 -10.85 -2.37 -9.51
C VAL A 143 -10.94 -0.94 -10.00
N SER A 144 -9.88 -0.44 -10.64
CA SER A 144 -9.82 0.96 -11.06
C SER A 144 -8.70 1.20 -12.07
N ARG A 145 -8.45 2.48 -12.37
CA ARG A 145 -7.24 2.93 -13.03
C ARG A 145 -6.07 2.85 -12.03
N GLY A 146 -5.04 2.12 -12.41
CA GLY A 146 -3.75 2.12 -11.74
C GLY A 146 -2.85 3.17 -12.37
N ILE A 147 -2.13 3.92 -11.54
CA ILE A 147 -1.13 4.91 -11.96
C ILE A 147 0.21 4.51 -11.36
N LEU A 148 1.21 4.33 -12.21
CA LEU A 148 2.57 4.07 -11.75
C LEU A 148 3.38 5.38 -11.74
N VAL A 149 3.80 5.81 -10.55
CA VAL A 149 4.69 6.96 -10.36
C VAL A 149 6.12 6.46 -10.27
N ASP A 150 6.91 6.69 -11.32
CA ASP A 150 8.26 6.11 -11.47
C ASP A 150 9.35 7.06 -10.96
N ILE A 151 9.53 7.06 -9.63
CA ILE A 151 10.54 7.87 -8.94
C ILE A 151 11.94 7.37 -9.28
N ALA A 152 12.15 6.05 -9.28
CA ALA A 152 13.45 5.46 -9.61
C ALA A 152 13.89 5.80 -11.04
N GLY A 153 13.01 5.66 -12.01
CA GLY A 153 13.30 6.01 -13.40
C GLY A 153 13.48 7.52 -13.62
N LEU A 154 12.75 8.37 -12.88
CA LEU A 154 12.98 9.82 -12.89
C LEU A 154 14.41 10.16 -12.45
N LEU A 155 14.85 9.61 -11.31
CA LEU A 155 16.19 9.87 -10.79
C LEU A 155 17.26 9.30 -11.71
N ALA A 156 17.07 8.09 -12.24
CA ALA A 156 17.99 7.49 -13.20
C ALA A 156 18.20 8.36 -14.46
N ARG A 157 17.13 9.00 -14.98
CA ARG A 157 17.23 9.95 -16.11
C ARG A 157 17.99 11.24 -15.77
N ARG A 158 18.21 11.52 -14.48
CA ARG A 158 19.00 12.64 -13.97
C ARG A 158 20.41 12.24 -13.53
N ASP A 159 20.82 11.00 -13.81
CA ASP A 159 22.05 10.40 -13.30
C ASP A 159 22.12 10.37 -11.75
N GLU A 160 20.96 10.27 -11.11
CA GLU A 160 20.77 10.19 -9.66
C GLU A 160 20.22 8.81 -9.25
N SER A 161 20.38 8.43 -7.98
CA SER A 161 19.83 7.19 -7.42
C SER A 161 19.56 7.34 -5.94
N LEU A 162 18.57 6.61 -5.41
CA LEU A 162 18.30 6.54 -3.98
C LEU A 162 19.32 5.64 -3.26
N ASP A 163 19.85 6.12 -2.14
CA ASP A 163 20.65 5.31 -1.22
C ASP A 163 19.74 4.44 -0.33
N HIS A 164 19.37 3.29 -0.88
CA HIS A 164 18.54 2.32 -0.17
C HIS A 164 19.21 1.70 1.05
N GLU A 165 20.54 1.61 1.08
CA GLU A 165 21.29 1.09 2.23
C GLU A 165 21.20 2.06 3.41
N ALA A 166 21.36 3.36 3.14
CA ALA A 166 21.17 4.41 4.14
C ALA A 166 19.70 4.56 4.58
N GLY A 167 18.74 4.02 3.83
CA GLY A 167 17.32 4.20 4.05
C GLY A 167 16.87 5.62 3.74
N GLU A 168 17.39 6.19 2.65
CA GLU A 168 17.13 7.58 2.25
C GLU A 168 15.62 7.89 2.23
N PRO A 169 15.15 8.92 2.97
CA PRO A 169 13.77 9.39 2.89
C PRO A 169 13.47 10.00 1.53
N ILE A 170 12.29 9.72 0.99
CA ILE A 170 11.80 10.28 -0.27
C ILE A 170 10.85 11.45 0.06
N PRO A 171 11.23 12.71 -0.19
CA PRO A 171 10.36 13.86 0.01
C PRO A 171 9.14 13.82 -0.92
N TYR A 172 8.05 14.48 -0.54
CA TYR A 172 6.83 14.56 -1.36
C TYR A 172 7.11 15.11 -2.77
N GLU A 173 8.06 16.04 -2.88
CA GLU A 173 8.45 16.68 -4.14
C GLU A 173 8.91 15.68 -5.19
N TYR A 174 9.42 14.50 -4.80
CA TYR A 174 9.81 13.46 -5.76
C TYR A 174 8.58 12.85 -6.44
N ILE A 175 7.46 12.72 -5.71
CA ILE A 175 6.18 12.28 -6.27
C ILE A 175 5.67 13.33 -7.25
N ASP A 176 5.65 14.61 -6.84
CA ASP A 176 5.18 15.72 -7.69
C ASP A 176 6.02 15.88 -8.97
N HIS A 177 7.35 15.81 -8.85
CA HIS A 177 8.24 15.84 -10.00
C HIS A 177 8.03 14.65 -10.94
N ALA A 178 7.79 13.45 -10.41
CA ALA A 178 7.54 12.26 -11.22
C ALA A 178 6.19 12.38 -11.97
N LEU A 179 5.12 12.77 -11.28
CA LEU A 179 3.82 13.04 -11.89
C LEU A 179 3.94 14.07 -13.03
N THR A 180 4.66 15.16 -12.79
CA THR A 180 4.92 16.22 -13.78
C THR A 180 5.70 15.67 -14.98
N ALA A 181 6.80 14.95 -14.75
CA ALA A 181 7.64 14.39 -15.80
C ALA A 181 6.92 13.31 -16.64
N GLN A 182 6.02 12.56 -16.02
CA GLN A 182 5.20 11.53 -16.64
C GLN A 182 3.91 12.11 -17.28
N ALA A 183 3.67 13.42 -17.14
CA ALA A 183 2.47 14.13 -17.59
C ALA A 183 1.15 13.48 -17.09
N ILE A 184 1.14 13.06 -15.83
CA ILE A 184 0.00 12.38 -15.21
C ILE A 184 -0.91 13.39 -14.53
N GLU A 185 -2.21 13.29 -14.81
CA GLU A 185 -3.27 13.92 -14.02
C GLU A 185 -4.02 12.85 -13.23
N LEU A 186 -3.86 12.91 -11.91
CA LEU A 186 -4.57 12.02 -10.99
C LEU A 186 -6.04 12.40 -10.89
N ARG A 187 -6.86 11.39 -10.63
CA ARG A 187 -8.30 11.52 -10.44
C ARG A 187 -8.69 10.64 -9.26
N ALA A 188 -9.78 10.98 -8.57
CA ALA A 188 -10.20 10.11 -7.48
C ALA A 188 -10.59 8.73 -8.00
N GLY A 189 -10.40 7.74 -7.13
CA GLY A 189 -10.52 6.34 -7.48
C GLY A 189 -9.23 5.74 -8.01
N ASP A 190 -8.23 6.55 -8.36
CA ASP A 190 -6.93 6.03 -8.78
C ASP A 190 -6.28 5.19 -7.67
N VAL A 191 -5.67 4.09 -8.10
CA VAL A 191 -4.72 3.32 -7.30
C VAL A 191 -3.32 3.79 -7.70
N VAL A 192 -2.61 4.45 -6.79
CA VAL A 192 -1.27 4.95 -7.07
C VAL A 192 -0.23 3.95 -6.59
N MET A 193 0.74 3.64 -7.47
CA MET A 193 1.83 2.70 -7.23
C MET A 193 3.16 3.45 -7.36
N LEU A 194 3.86 3.64 -6.25
CA LEU A 194 5.15 4.34 -6.20
C LEU A 194 6.28 3.34 -6.47
N HIS A 195 6.94 3.48 -7.62
CA HIS A 195 8.11 2.69 -7.97
C HIS A 195 9.39 3.41 -7.55
N THR A 196 10.07 2.85 -6.55
CA THR A 196 11.27 3.40 -5.92
C THR A 196 12.53 2.57 -6.18
N GLY A 197 12.37 1.31 -6.64
CA GLY A 197 13.47 0.37 -6.85
C GLY A 197 13.85 -0.44 -5.61
N TRP A 198 13.24 -0.16 -4.44
CA TRP A 198 13.65 -0.75 -3.16
C TRP A 198 13.52 -2.27 -3.13
N CYS A 199 12.42 -2.84 -3.66
CA CYS A 199 12.26 -4.29 -3.71
C CYS A 199 13.34 -4.97 -4.56
N GLU A 200 13.62 -4.48 -5.77
CA GLU A 200 14.64 -5.07 -6.64
C GLU A 200 16.05 -4.95 -6.00
N TRP A 201 16.35 -3.81 -5.35
CA TRP A 201 17.58 -3.64 -4.57
C TRP A 201 17.69 -4.64 -3.42
N PHE A 202 16.67 -4.73 -2.56
CA PHE A 202 16.70 -5.60 -1.37
C PHE A 202 16.79 -7.07 -1.76
N LEU A 203 16.09 -7.49 -2.82
CA LEU A 203 16.15 -8.86 -3.34
C LEU A 203 17.51 -9.21 -3.95
N GLY A 204 18.28 -8.22 -4.41
CA GLY A 204 19.66 -8.38 -4.88
C GLY A 204 20.69 -8.61 -3.77
N LEU A 205 20.34 -8.35 -2.49
CA LEU A 205 21.23 -8.53 -1.35
C LEU A 205 21.41 -10.01 -0.99
N THR A 206 22.61 -10.34 -0.49
CA THR A 206 22.87 -11.63 0.17
C THR A 206 22.10 -11.75 1.49
N ALA A 207 21.94 -12.96 2.01
CA ALA A 207 21.27 -13.18 3.29
C ALA A 207 21.95 -12.43 4.46
N GLU A 208 23.27 -12.33 4.47
CA GLU A 208 24.02 -11.58 5.49
C GLU A 208 23.75 -10.07 5.39
N GLN A 209 23.74 -9.51 4.18
CA GLN A 209 23.41 -8.10 3.96
C GLN A 209 21.95 -7.79 4.33
N LYS A 210 21.00 -8.68 4.03
CA LYS A 210 19.60 -8.53 4.46
C LYS A 210 19.49 -8.49 6.00
N LEU A 211 20.22 -9.36 6.69
CA LEU A 211 20.25 -9.37 8.16
C LEU A 211 20.92 -8.11 8.74
N ALA A 212 21.98 -7.61 8.09
CA ALA A 212 22.60 -6.33 8.47
C ALA A 212 21.62 -5.16 8.30
N GLN A 213 20.91 -5.09 7.17
CA GLN A 213 19.87 -4.08 6.92
C GLN A 213 18.74 -4.16 7.96
N GLN A 214 18.27 -5.38 8.25
CA GLN A 214 17.26 -5.63 9.28
C GLN A 214 17.73 -5.14 10.65
N ALA A 215 19.00 -5.37 11.02
CA ALA A 215 19.57 -4.92 12.29
C ALA A 215 19.67 -3.40 12.41
N LEU A 216 19.96 -2.71 11.30
CA LEU A 216 19.94 -1.24 11.22
C LEU A 216 18.53 -0.66 11.33
N ARG A 217 17.50 -1.45 10.98
CA ARG A 217 16.08 -1.02 10.94
C ARG A 217 15.88 0.20 10.05
N ARG A 218 16.58 0.22 8.91
CA ARG A 218 16.50 1.28 7.91
C ARG A 218 15.85 0.80 6.63
N ALA A 219 14.97 1.60 6.07
CA ALA A 219 14.38 1.35 4.77
C ALA A 219 14.00 2.67 4.11
N THR A 220 14.32 2.80 2.83
CA THR A 220 13.81 3.91 2.01
C THR A 220 12.29 3.82 1.92
N GLY A 221 11.67 4.99 1.91
CA GLY A 221 10.24 5.17 1.74
C GLY A 221 9.91 6.66 1.76
N ILE A 222 8.64 6.99 1.65
CA ILE A 222 8.18 8.37 1.70
C ILE A 222 8.48 8.99 3.07
N ALA A 223 9.04 10.20 3.07
CA ALA A 223 9.27 10.97 4.29
C ALA A 223 7.93 11.32 4.95
N GLN A 224 7.86 11.26 6.28
CA GLN A 224 6.64 11.59 7.00
C GLN A 224 6.33 13.09 6.89
N SER A 225 5.19 13.43 6.31
CA SER A 225 4.78 14.82 6.07
C SER A 225 3.26 14.92 5.97
N GLU A 226 2.71 16.09 6.33
CA GLU A 226 1.27 16.34 6.14
C GLU A 226 0.94 16.49 4.66
N GLU A 227 1.87 16.99 3.84
CA GLU A 227 1.70 17.21 2.41
C GLU A 227 1.39 15.92 1.63
N VAL A 228 2.05 14.80 1.97
CA VAL A 228 1.77 13.48 1.36
C VAL A 228 0.33 13.06 1.66
N LEU A 229 -0.11 13.33 2.87
CA LEU A 229 -1.40 12.94 3.38
C LEU A 229 -2.53 13.84 2.86
N ASP A 230 -2.28 15.13 2.72
CA ASP A 230 -3.12 16.11 2.01
C ASP A 230 -3.26 15.70 0.56
N TRP A 231 -2.15 15.45 -0.15
CA TRP A 231 -2.16 15.01 -1.53
C TRP A 231 -2.95 13.71 -1.71
N ALA A 232 -2.68 12.68 -0.91
CA ALA A 232 -3.33 11.38 -1.05
C ALA A 232 -4.84 11.47 -0.78
N TRP A 233 -5.23 12.17 0.29
CA TRP A 233 -6.65 12.38 0.59
C TRP A 233 -7.28 13.30 -0.45
N ASP A 234 -6.82 14.53 -0.67
CA ASP A 234 -7.48 15.54 -1.51
C ASP A 234 -7.51 15.18 -3.01
N THR A 235 -6.61 14.33 -3.47
CA THR A 235 -6.70 13.71 -4.81
C THR A 235 -7.82 12.66 -4.88
N GLY A 236 -8.03 11.93 -3.77
CA GLY A 236 -9.09 10.92 -3.64
C GLY A 236 -8.61 9.53 -4.02
N LEU A 237 -7.38 9.20 -3.62
CA LEU A 237 -6.78 7.90 -3.94
C LEU A 237 -7.58 6.77 -3.30
N ALA A 238 -7.85 5.72 -4.09
CA ALA A 238 -8.49 4.51 -3.59
C ALA A 238 -7.54 3.63 -2.78
N LEU A 239 -6.26 3.64 -3.14
CA LEU A 239 -5.19 2.85 -2.51
C LEU A 239 -3.85 3.50 -2.85
N LEU A 240 -2.92 3.50 -1.88
CA LEU A 240 -1.52 3.88 -2.10
C LEU A 240 -0.63 2.65 -1.93
N ALA A 241 0.07 2.25 -2.98
CA ALA A 241 1.02 1.16 -2.96
C ALA A 241 2.44 1.65 -3.25
N ALA A 242 3.42 0.90 -2.77
CA ALA A 242 4.82 1.11 -3.10
C ALA A 242 5.57 -0.22 -3.21
N ASP A 243 6.72 -0.21 -3.87
CA ASP A 243 7.70 -1.29 -3.84
C ASP A 243 8.70 -1.15 -2.66
N THR A 244 8.30 -0.46 -1.58
CA THR A 244 9.09 -0.30 -0.36
C THR A 244 8.57 -1.20 0.77
N PHE A 245 9.36 -1.36 1.83
CA PHE A 245 8.99 -2.20 2.96
C PHE A 245 7.79 -1.71 3.76
N ALA A 246 7.63 -0.39 3.91
CA ALA A 246 6.65 0.20 4.82
C ALA A 246 5.86 1.37 4.18
N VAL A 247 5.89 1.54 2.85
CA VAL A 247 5.49 2.78 2.14
C VAL A 247 6.34 4.00 2.52
N GLU A 248 6.33 4.39 3.79
CA GLU A 248 7.12 5.45 4.40
C GLU A 248 8.51 4.96 4.89
N CYS A 249 9.45 5.90 5.09
CA CYS A 249 10.83 5.56 5.45
C CYS A 249 10.97 5.10 6.91
N LEU A 250 11.97 4.26 7.16
CA LEU A 250 12.39 3.84 8.50
C LEU A 250 13.86 4.24 8.74
N PRO A 251 14.20 4.77 9.94
CA PRO A 251 13.26 5.33 10.93
C PRO A 251 12.49 6.54 10.36
N PRO A 252 11.39 6.96 11.01
CA PRO A 252 10.77 8.23 10.68
C PRO A 252 11.76 9.39 10.71
N VAL A 253 11.55 10.39 9.85
CA VAL A 253 12.36 11.62 9.84
C VAL A 253 12.32 12.31 11.21
N SER A 254 13.44 12.93 11.60
CA SER A 254 13.62 13.45 12.96
C SER A 254 12.65 14.58 13.35
N ASP A 255 12.10 15.24 12.34
CA ASP A 255 11.15 16.35 12.42
C ASP A 255 9.73 15.93 11.99
N SER A 256 9.44 14.63 11.97
CA SER A 256 8.10 14.13 11.61
C SER A 256 7.00 14.88 12.39
N PRO A 257 5.96 15.39 11.71
CA PRO A 257 4.88 16.11 12.38
C PRO A 257 4.05 15.19 13.30
N PHE A 258 4.17 13.87 13.13
CA PHE A 258 3.39 12.87 13.87
C PHE A 258 4.08 12.37 15.15
N LEU A 259 5.26 12.89 15.52
CA LEU A 259 5.99 12.47 16.72
C LEU A 259 5.15 12.50 18.01
N ARG A 260 4.17 13.41 18.08
CA ARG A 260 3.25 13.53 19.22
C ARG A 260 1.97 12.71 19.08
N SER A 261 1.44 12.57 17.86
CA SER A 261 0.17 11.88 17.60
C SER A 261 0.32 10.38 17.37
N ALA A 262 1.53 9.90 17.04
CA ALA A 262 1.86 8.49 16.85
C ALA A 262 3.07 8.06 17.72
N PRO A 263 3.04 8.23 19.05
CA PRO A 263 4.17 7.94 19.93
C PRO A 263 4.58 6.45 19.90
N ASN A 264 3.64 5.52 19.68
CA ASN A 264 3.95 4.09 19.66
C ASN A 264 4.65 3.66 18.37
N ASP A 265 4.44 4.40 17.28
CA ASP A 265 5.10 4.19 15.99
C ASP A 265 6.18 5.26 15.70
N ARG A 266 6.56 6.07 16.71
CA ARG A 266 7.65 7.08 16.62
C ARG A 266 7.45 8.13 15.52
N GLY A 267 6.20 8.51 15.28
CA GLY A 267 5.85 9.51 14.27
C GLY A 267 5.70 8.96 12.85
N MET A 268 5.32 7.69 12.70
CA MET A 268 4.89 7.15 11.40
C MET A 268 3.51 7.70 10.97
N MET A 269 3.23 7.65 9.66
CA MET A 269 1.96 8.01 9.03
C MET A 269 0.96 6.86 8.92
N HIS A 270 1.35 5.60 9.12
CA HIS A 270 0.47 4.43 8.93
C HIS A 270 -0.91 4.58 9.57
N GLN A 271 -0.98 5.08 10.80
CA GLN A 271 -2.24 5.29 11.49
C GLN A 271 -3.12 6.36 10.82
N GLU A 272 -2.51 7.36 10.20
CA GLU A 272 -3.21 8.45 9.50
C GLU A 272 -3.88 7.88 8.24
N PHE A 273 -3.17 7.05 7.47
CA PHE A 273 -3.75 6.36 6.31
C PHE A 273 -4.85 5.37 6.72
N LEU A 274 -4.52 4.40 7.58
CA LEU A 274 -5.41 3.26 7.85
C LEU A 274 -6.55 3.64 8.79
N ALA A 275 -6.23 4.13 9.99
CA ALA A 275 -7.23 4.33 11.02
C ALA A 275 -8.04 5.62 10.83
N LYS A 276 -7.44 6.70 10.34
CA LYS A 276 -8.12 7.98 10.19
C LYS A 276 -8.74 8.15 8.80
N LEU A 277 -7.98 7.94 7.73
CA LEU A 277 -8.47 8.12 6.36
C LEU A 277 -9.16 6.89 5.76
N GLY A 278 -8.97 5.70 6.33
CA GLY A 278 -9.51 4.47 5.74
C GLY A 278 -8.86 4.09 4.42
N MET A 279 -7.60 4.47 4.22
CA MET A 279 -6.83 4.23 3.00
C MET A 279 -5.94 3.00 3.17
N PRO A 280 -6.19 1.91 2.41
CA PRO A 280 -5.29 0.77 2.37
C PRO A 280 -3.91 1.15 1.85
N LEU A 281 -2.91 0.49 2.41
CA LEU A 281 -1.52 0.59 1.96
C LEU A 281 -1.09 -0.70 1.29
N GLY A 282 -0.43 -0.60 0.14
CA GLY A 282 0.23 -1.71 -0.53
C GLY A 282 1.74 -1.66 -0.28
N GLU A 283 2.31 -2.72 0.30
CA GLU A 283 3.76 -2.81 0.56
C GLU A 283 4.39 -3.92 -0.26
N LEU A 284 5.65 -3.71 -0.65
CA LEU A 284 6.45 -4.69 -1.38
C LEU A 284 5.85 -5.11 -2.74
N TRP A 285 5.19 -4.21 -3.45
CA TRP A 285 4.61 -4.54 -4.76
C TRP A 285 5.69 -4.71 -5.83
N ARG A 286 5.51 -5.67 -6.74
CA ARG A 286 6.45 -5.99 -7.82
C ARG A 286 6.25 -5.05 -9.01
N LEU A 287 6.79 -3.84 -8.89
CA LEU A 287 6.53 -2.76 -9.84
C LEU A 287 7.57 -2.66 -10.98
N GLY A 288 8.81 -3.13 -10.79
CA GLY A 288 9.90 -2.96 -11.76
C GLY A 288 9.59 -3.45 -13.20
N PRO A 289 9.04 -4.66 -13.41
CA PRO A 289 8.67 -5.12 -14.75
C PRO A 289 7.60 -4.24 -15.43
N LEU A 290 6.61 -3.77 -14.66
CA LEU A 290 5.58 -2.87 -15.17
C LEU A 290 6.18 -1.50 -15.49
N ALA A 291 7.04 -0.96 -14.62
CA ALA A 291 7.74 0.30 -14.80
C ALA A 291 8.54 0.36 -16.10
N ARG A 292 9.37 -0.67 -16.35
CA ARG A 292 10.14 -0.78 -17.59
C ARG A 292 9.24 -0.80 -18.81
N ARG A 293 8.12 -1.55 -18.76
CA ARG A 293 7.19 -1.62 -19.89
C ARG A 293 6.44 -0.31 -20.13
N MET A 294 5.99 0.35 -19.06
CA MET A 294 5.32 1.65 -19.11
C MET A 294 6.25 2.75 -19.63
N ASP A 295 7.53 2.72 -19.26
CA ASP A 295 8.56 3.62 -19.80
C ASP A 295 8.78 3.39 -21.31
N GLU A 296 8.92 2.14 -21.78
CA GLU A 296 9.01 1.84 -23.22
C GLU A 296 7.82 2.39 -24.02
N LEU A 297 6.63 2.37 -23.43
CA LEU A 297 5.39 2.84 -24.04
C LEU A 297 5.15 4.35 -23.84
N GLN A 298 5.88 4.98 -22.93
CA GLN A 298 5.60 6.32 -22.41
C GLN A 298 4.12 6.47 -21.98
N ARG A 299 3.59 5.44 -21.31
CA ARG A 299 2.21 5.36 -20.80
C ARG A 299 2.25 4.82 -19.38
N TRP A 300 1.71 5.57 -18.43
CA TRP A 300 1.87 5.32 -17.00
C TRP A 300 0.56 4.95 -16.28
N ASP A 301 -0.48 4.64 -17.06
CA ASP A 301 -1.77 4.19 -16.59
C ASP A 301 -2.08 2.75 -17.04
N CYS A 302 -2.82 2.03 -16.21
CA CYS A 302 -3.27 0.67 -16.50
C CYS A 302 -4.65 0.40 -15.91
N PHE A 303 -5.30 -0.66 -16.36
CA PHE A 303 -6.37 -1.29 -15.58
C PHE A 303 -5.72 -2.06 -14.42
N VAL A 304 -6.17 -1.85 -13.19
CA VAL A 304 -5.65 -2.59 -12.03
C VAL A 304 -6.78 -3.27 -11.28
N THR A 305 -6.53 -4.50 -10.85
CA THR A 305 -7.39 -5.24 -9.93
C THR A 305 -6.61 -5.62 -8.70
N VAL A 306 -7.25 -5.48 -7.54
CA VAL A 306 -6.71 -5.86 -6.26
C VAL A 306 -7.77 -6.66 -5.53
N LYS A 307 -7.51 -7.96 -5.34
CA LYS A 307 -8.48 -8.87 -4.74
C LYS A 307 -7.82 -9.63 -3.58
N PRO A 308 -7.88 -9.12 -2.35
CA PRO A 308 -7.30 -9.82 -1.21
C PRO A 308 -7.93 -11.20 -0.99
N LEU A 309 -7.24 -12.05 -0.22
CA LEU A 309 -7.81 -13.30 0.26
C LEU A 309 -9.07 -13.01 1.08
N ASN A 310 -10.10 -13.84 0.91
CA ASN A 310 -11.32 -13.73 1.70
C ASN A 310 -11.13 -14.41 3.07
N VAL A 311 -10.35 -13.75 3.94
CA VAL A 311 -10.11 -14.18 5.32
C VAL A 311 -10.88 -13.25 6.25
N THR A 312 -12.01 -13.72 6.76
CA THR A 312 -12.88 -12.95 7.66
C THR A 312 -12.10 -12.37 8.83
N GLY A 313 -12.09 -11.03 8.91
CA GLY A 313 -11.47 -10.30 10.01
C GLY A 313 -9.95 -10.18 9.94
N ALA A 314 -9.32 -10.59 8.84
CA ALA A 314 -7.87 -10.44 8.69
C ALA A 314 -7.46 -8.96 8.64
N THR A 315 -6.27 -8.70 9.18
CA THR A 315 -5.70 -7.35 9.26
C THR A 315 -4.99 -6.90 7.98
N GLY A 316 -4.82 -7.81 7.04
CA GLY A 316 -4.19 -7.57 5.76
C GLY A 316 -4.36 -8.81 4.89
N SER A 317 -3.71 -8.81 3.74
CA SER A 317 -3.71 -9.93 2.81
C SER A 317 -2.47 -9.83 1.92
N PRO A 318 -2.04 -10.94 1.30
CA PRO A 318 -1.24 -10.85 0.08
C PRO A 318 -1.90 -9.89 -0.91
N ALA A 319 -1.09 -9.14 -1.66
CA ALA A 319 -1.61 -8.09 -2.53
C ALA A 319 -2.61 -8.65 -3.56
N ASN A 320 -2.28 -9.81 -4.15
CA ASN A 320 -3.05 -10.45 -5.23
C ASN A 320 -3.56 -9.40 -6.24
N ALA A 321 -2.61 -8.58 -6.70
CA ALA A 321 -2.83 -7.41 -7.52
C ALA A 321 -2.30 -7.66 -8.93
N ILE A 322 -3.06 -7.22 -9.93
CA ILE A 322 -2.74 -7.41 -11.35
C ILE A 322 -2.92 -6.07 -12.05
N ALA A 323 -1.91 -5.66 -12.83
CA ALA A 323 -2.01 -4.57 -13.78
C ALA A 323 -2.19 -5.13 -15.21
N ILE A 324 -3.00 -4.46 -16.03
CA ILE A 324 -3.24 -4.82 -17.43
C ILE A 324 -3.12 -3.58 -18.30
N LEU A 325 -2.25 -3.64 -19.32
CA LEU A 325 -2.02 -2.60 -20.33
C LEU A 325 -2.83 -2.80 -21.61
#